data_AF-A0A2M7UAV8-F1
#
_entry.id   AF-A0A2M7UAV8-F1
#
_cell.length_a   1.000
_cell.length_b   1.000
_cell.length_c   1.000
_cell.angle_alpha   90.00
_cell.angle_beta   90.00
_cell.angle_gamma   90.00
#
_symmetry.space_group_name_H-M   'P 1'
#
loop_
_entity.id
_entity.type
_entity.pdbx_description
1 polymer ?
#
loop_
_entity_poly.entity_id
_entity_poly.type
_entity_poly.pdbx_seq_one_letter_code
_entity_poly.pdbx_strand_id
1 'polypeptide(L)'
;PFDNSYKGSGLAMIVEILASVWPGASFANLNYEKDGWGNLYVAFSSDLLSNTEVFKERMEKLILTLKNSKTKDNQTVRIPGEHTFKLIDENLKKGEIEVDENIIKAIKTYLE
;
A
#
# COMPACT_ATOMS: atom_id res chain seq x y z
N PRO A 1 -16.37 -1.93 7.10
CA PRO A 1 -15.83 -1.12 5.98
C PRO A 1 -15.07 0.10 6.53
N PHE A 2 -13.94 0.50 5.94
CA PHE A 2 -13.08 1.57 6.49
C PHE A 2 -13.73 2.96 6.50
N ASP A 3 -14.77 3.14 5.69
CA ASP A 3 -15.50 4.38 5.47
C ASP A 3 -16.84 4.43 6.23
N ASN A 4 -17.15 3.42 7.07
CA ASN A 4 -18.45 3.25 7.75
C ASN A 4 -19.66 3.33 6.79
N SER A 5 -19.47 3.00 5.51
CA SER A 5 -20.51 3.08 4.48
C SER A 5 -20.47 1.85 3.56
N TYR A 6 -21.39 1.80 2.59
CA TYR A 6 -21.46 0.72 1.61
C TYR A 6 -20.37 0.82 0.52
N LYS A 7 -19.70 1.96 0.35
CA LYS A 7 -18.64 2.12 -0.67
C LYS A 7 -17.42 1.27 -0.34
N GLY A 8 -17.01 1.22 0.94
CA GLY A 8 -15.93 0.34 1.38
C GLY A 8 -16.23 -1.13 1.14
N SER A 9 -17.49 -1.56 1.31
CA SER A 9 -17.92 -2.93 0.96
C SER A 9 -17.83 -3.18 -0.55
N GLY A 10 -18.23 -2.21 -1.37
CA GLY A 10 -18.09 -2.31 -2.84
C GLY A 10 -16.63 -2.42 -3.29
N LEU A 11 -15.72 -1.66 -2.66
CA LEU A 11 -14.28 -1.77 -2.92
C LEU A 11 -13.73 -3.15 -2.51
N ALA A 12 -14.12 -3.66 -1.35
CA ALA A 12 -13.73 -5.01 -0.92
C ALA A 12 -14.23 -6.10 -1.88
N MET A 13 -15.45 -5.95 -2.40
CA MET A 13 -16.01 -6.87 -3.39
C MET A 13 -15.22 -6.89 -4.71
N ILE A 14 -14.78 -5.73 -5.19
CA ILE A 14 -13.93 -5.67 -6.40
C ILE A 14 -12.59 -6.37 -6.15
N VAL A 15 -11.97 -6.16 -4.98
CA VAL A 15 -10.73 -6.86 -4.61
C VAL A 15 -10.96 -8.37 -4.60
N GLU A 16 -12.05 -8.85 -4.01
CA GLU A 16 -12.38 -10.28 -3.96
C GLU A 16 -12.58 -10.89 -5.36
N ILE A 17 -13.30 -10.18 -6.23
CA ILE A 17 -13.53 -10.65 -7.60
C ILE A 17 -12.21 -10.76 -8.36
N LEU A 18 -11.39 -9.71 -8.30
CA LEU A 18 -10.19 -9.61 -9.12
C LEU A 18 -9.02 -10.43 -8.58
N ALA A 19 -8.86 -10.49 -7.27
CA ALA A 19 -7.75 -11.18 -6.63
C ALA A 19 -8.07 -12.63 -6.25
N SER A 20 -9.33 -13.02 -6.10
CA SER A 20 -9.70 -14.38 -5.70
C SER A 20 -10.51 -15.12 -6.76
N VAL A 21 -11.71 -14.62 -7.10
CA VAL A 21 -12.64 -15.34 -7.99
C VAL A 21 -12.05 -15.51 -9.39
N TRP A 22 -11.52 -14.44 -9.98
CA TRP A 22 -10.95 -14.48 -11.32
C TRP A 22 -9.76 -15.45 -11.43
N PRO A 23 -8.72 -15.36 -10.58
CA PRO A 23 -7.59 -16.30 -10.67
C PRO A 23 -7.93 -17.72 -10.17
N GLY A 24 -9.15 -17.96 -9.68
CA GLY A 24 -9.58 -19.28 -9.22
C GLY A 24 -9.08 -19.66 -7.84
N ALA A 25 -8.81 -18.66 -6.98
CA ALA A 25 -8.40 -18.89 -5.60
C ALA A 25 -9.60 -18.96 -4.64
N SER A 26 -9.33 -19.28 -3.38
CA SER A 26 -10.35 -19.27 -2.33
C SER A 26 -10.96 -17.88 -2.15
N PHE A 27 -12.28 -17.80 -2.01
CA PHE A 27 -13.00 -16.54 -1.87
C PHE A 27 -14.08 -16.64 -0.79
N ALA A 28 -14.37 -15.54 -0.09
CA ALA A 28 -15.37 -15.47 0.98
C ALA A 28 -15.24 -16.60 2.04
N ASN A 29 -14.01 -17.03 2.33
CA ASN A 29 -13.68 -18.20 3.18
C ASN A 29 -14.19 -19.56 2.66
N LEU A 30 -14.59 -19.64 1.40
CA LEU A 30 -14.92 -20.87 0.71
C LEU A 30 -13.67 -21.48 0.09
N ASN A 31 -13.58 -22.82 0.13
CA ASN A 31 -12.52 -23.61 -0.48
C ASN A 31 -11.08 -23.31 -0.01
N TYR A 32 -10.92 -22.73 1.19
CA TYR A 32 -9.60 -22.34 1.73
C TYR A 32 -8.56 -23.46 1.74
N GLU A 33 -8.98 -24.70 2.01
CA GLU A 33 -8.09 -25.87 2.04
C GLU A 33 -7.65 -26.36 0.65
N LYS A 34 -8.33 -25.92 -0.42
CA LYS A 34 -8.14 -26.45 -1.77
C LYS A 34 -7.44 -25.47 -2.70
N ASP A 35 -7.88 -24.20 -2.70
CA ASP A 35 -7.56 -23.26 -3.78
C ASP A 35 -6.54 -22.19 -3.38
N GLY A 36 -6.18 -22.10 -2.10
CA GLY A 36 -5.14 -21.19 -1.58
C GLY A 36 -5.47 -19.71 -1.72
N TRP A 37 -4.44 -18.86 -1.57
CA TRP A 37 -4.57 -17.40 -1.61
C TRP A 37 -4.42 -16.85 -3.02
N GLY A 38 -5.35 -15.99 -3.41
CA GLY A 38 -5.30 -15.28 -4.68
C GLY A 38 -4.67 -13.90 -4.56
N ASN A 39 -4.00 -13.47 -5.64
CA ASN A 39 -3.38 -12.15 -5.73
C ASN A 39 -3.60 -11.58 -7.13
N LEU A 40 -3.77 -10.26 -7.23
CA LEU A 40 -3.76 -9.53 -8.49
C LEU A 40 -2.60 -8.53 -8.50
N TYR A 41 -1.79 -8.58 -9.56
CA TYR A 41 -0.78 -7.57 -9.84
C TYR A 41 -1.15 -6.84 -11.13
N VAL A 42 -1.16 -5.51 -11.09
CA VAL A 42 -1.41 -4.66 -12.27
C VAL A 42 -0.26 -3.69 -12.42
N ALA A 43 0.39 -3.71 -13.57
CA ALA A 43 1.46 -2.79 -13.92
C ALA A 43 1.07 -2.02 -15.18
N PHE A 44 1.18 -0.69 -15.12
CA PHE A 44 1.00 0.18 -16.28
C PHE A 44 2.35 0.77 -16.64
N SER A 45 2.80 0.57 -17.88
CA SER A 45 3.96 1.28 -18.38
C SER A 45 3.55 2.72 -18.71
N SER A 46 4.32 3.70 -18.25
CA SER A 46 4.01 5.12 -18.45
C SER A 46 4.01 5.52 -19.93
N ASP A 47 4.88 4.88 -20.72
CA ASP A 47 5.05 5.11 -22.17
C ASP A 47 3.86 4.65 -23.02
N LEU A 48 2.94 3.86 -22.46
CA LEU A 48 1.72 3.43 -23.15
C LEU A 48 0.74 4.58 -23.41
N LEU A 49 0.71 5.57 -22.51
CA LEU A 49 -0.27 6.67 -22.55
C LEU A 49 0.39 8.05 -22.70
N SER A 50 1.68 8.18 -22.35
CA SER A 50 2.40 9.45 -22.47
C SER A 50 3.91 9.23 -22.47
N ASN A 51 4.70 10.20 -22.91
CA ASN A 51 6.15 10.12 -22.71
C ASN A 51 6.48 10.04 -21.21
N THR A 52 7.38 9.12 -20.83
CA THR A 52 7.75 8.86 -19.43
C THR A 52 8.27 10.10 -18.69
N GLU A 53 9.08 10.95 -19.34
CA GLU A 53 9.60 12.15 -18.70
C GLU A 53 8.49 13.19 -18.50
N VAL A 54 7.62 13.36 -19.49
CA VAL A 54 6.42 14.21 -19.36
C VAL A 54 5.50 13.73 -18.24
N PHE A 55 5.34 12.40 -18.07
CA PHE A 55 4.58 11.82 -16.98
C PHE A 55 5.20 12.16 -15.62
N LYS A 56 6.52 11.98 -15.46
CA LYS A 56 7.25 12.33 -14.23
C LYS A 56 7.12 13.81 -13.89
N GLU A 57 7.33 14.70 -14.85
CA GLU A 57 7.20 16.15 -14.64
C GLU A 57 5.79 16.54 -14.18
N ARG A 58 4.75 15.90 -14.76
CA ARG A 58 3.35 16.14 -14.35
C ARG A 58 3.07 15.61 -12.95
N MET A 59 3.61 14.44 -12.60
CA MET A 59 3.51 13.88 -11.25
C MET A 59 4.20 14.76 -10.22
N GLU A 60 5.37 15.32 -10.54
CA GLU A 60 6.06 16.27 -9.67
C GLU A 60 5.23 17.54 -9.43
N LYS A 61 4.67 18.12 -10.51
CA LYS A 61 3.77 19.28 -10.40
C LYS A 61 2.54 18.98 -9.54
N LEU A 62 1.93 17.79 -9.69
CA LEU A 62 0.80 17.37 -8.87
C LEU A 62 1.20 17.29 -7.39
N ILE A 63 2.31 16.62 -7.08
CA ILE A 63 2.80 16.47 -5.71
C ILE A 63 3.08 17.85 -5.07
N LEU A 64 3.78 18.73 -5.78
CA LEU A 64 4.08 20.09 -5.30
C LEU A 64 2.79 20.89 -5.07
N THR A 65 1.81 20.77 -5.96
CA THR A 65 0.51 21.45 -5.82
C THR A 65 -0.22 20.98 -4.56
N LEU A 66 -0.28 19.66 -4.32
CA LEU A 66 -0.90 19.08 -3.14
C LEU A 66 -0.19 19.54 -1.86
N LYS A 67 1.14 19.45 -1.82
CA LYS A 67 1.93 19.86 -0.64
C LYS A 67 1.76 21.35 -0.29
N ASN A 68 1.62 22.21 -1.30
CA ASN A 68 1.42 23.65 -1.11
C ASN A 68 -0.05 24.07 -0.98
N SER A 69 -0.98 23.11 -0.96
CA SER A 69 -2.41 23.42 -0.82
C SER A 69 -2.71 23.95 0.58
N LYS A 70 -3.64 24.91 0.66
CA LYS A 70 -4.09 25.45 1.95
C LYS A 70 -4.76 24.34 2.76
N THR A 71 -4.36 24.23 4.03
CA THR A 71 -4.96 23.32 5.00
C THR A 71 -5.64 24.11 6.10
N LYS A 72 -6.54 23.45 6.83
CA LYS A 72 -7.27 24.07 7.94
C LYS A 72 -6.33 24.57 9.05
N ASP A 73 -5.28 23.80 9.32
CA ASP A 73 -4.38 24.03 10.46
C ASP A 73 -2.98 24.52 10.03
N ASN A 74 -2.84 25.03 8.80
CA ASN A 74 -1.56 25.45 8.19
C ASN A 74 -0.44 24.37 8.22
N GLN A 75 -0.82 23.10 8.29
CA GLN A 75 0.11 21.97 8.14
C GLN A 75 0.28 21.60 6.66
N THR A 76 1.44 21.04 6.30
CA THR A 76 1.68 20.52 4.96
C THR A 76 0.83 19.26 4.70
N VAL A 77 0.20 19.18 3.54
CA VAL A 77 -0.49 17.96 3.09
C VAL A 77 0.53 16.84 2.93
N ARG A 78 0.26 15.68 3.51
CA ARG A 78 1.09 14.49 3.39
C ARG A 78 0.66 13.66 2.19
N ILE A 79 1.62 13.18 1.42
CA ILE A 79 1.36 12.23 0.33
C ILE A 79 1.28 10.80 0.91
N PRO A 80 0.36 9.94 0.43
CA PRO A 80 0.33 8.54 0.84
C PRO A 80 1.71 7.88 0.71
N GLY A 81 2.16 7.21 1.77
CA GLY A 81 3.48 6.57 1.84
C GLY A 81 4.66 7.47 2.23
N GLU A 82 4.51 8.79 2.25
CA GLU A 82 5.59 9.74 2.58
C GLU A 82 6.20 9.49 3.97
N HIS A 83 5.36 9.21 4.97
CA HIS A 83 5.81 8.84 6.31
C HIS A 83 6.65 7.55 6.31
N THR A 84 6.22 6.55 5.53
CA THR A 84 6.92 5.27 5.43
C THR A 84 8.30 5.43 4.79
N PHE A 85 8.42 6.22 3.73
CA PHE A 85 9.72 6.51 3.11
C PHE A 85 10.67 7.22 4.09
N LYS A 86 10.16 8.21 4.83
CA LYS A 86 10.96 8.91 5.84
C LYS A 86 11.47 7.95 6.93
N LEU A 87 10.60 7.06 7.44
CA LEU A 87 10.98 6.06 8.43
C LEU A 87 12.04 5.09 7.88
N ILE A 88 11.90 4.65 6.63
CA ILE A 88 12.91 3.80 5.96
C ILE A 88 14.26 4.53 5.90
N ASP A 89 14.28 5.78 5.46
CA ASP A 89 15.52 6.57 5.37
C ASP A 89 16.18 6.78 6.75
N GLU A 90 15.38 7.00 7.79
CA GLU A 90 15.87 7.13 9.17
C GLU A 90 16.46 5.82 9.68
N ASN A 91 15.76 4.70 9.48
CA ASN A 91 16.23 3.38 9.90
C ASN A 91 17.50 2.97 9.15
N LEU A 92 17.58 3.24 7.84
CA LEU A 92 18.79 3.00 7.05
C LEU A 92 19.99 3.81 7.56
N LYS A 93 19.78 5.06 7.97
CA LYS A 93 20.84 5.91 8.55
C LYS A 93 21.28 5.43 9.93
N LYS A 94 20.34 4.96 10.76
CA LYS A 94 20.65 4.43 12.09
C LYS A 94 21.30 3.05 12.03
N GLY A 95 21.03 2.27 10.98
CA GLY A 95 21.51 0.90 10.83
C GLY A 95 20.73 -0.11 11.69
N GLU A 96 19.56 0.30 12.20
CA GLU A 96 18.71 -0.51 13.09
C GLU A 96 17.23 -0.24 12.81
N ILE A 97 16.39 -1.18 13.23
CA ILE A 97 14.94 -1.05 13.19
C ILE A 97 14.38 -1.30 14.60
N GLU A 98 13.37 -0.53 14.97
CA GLU A 98 12.64 -0.76 16.20
C GLU A 98 11.69 -1.94 16.02
N VAL A 99 11.75 -2.90 16.95
CA VAL A 99 10.92 -4.11 16.95
C VAL A 99 10.41 -4.32 18.38
N ASP A 100 9.15 -4.69 18.50
CA ASP A 100 8.55 -5.02 19.80
C ASP A 100 9.31 -6.17 20.49
N GLU A 101 9.52 -6.03 21.80
CA GLU A 101 10.29 -6.99 22.60
C GLU A 101 9.72 -8.40 22.52
N ASN A 102 8.39 -8.55 22.43
CA ASN A 102 7.76 -9.86 22.32
C ASN A 102 8.09 -10.55 20.99
N ILE A 103 8.21 -9.79 19.91
CA ILE A 103 8.61 -10.31 18.59
C ILE A 103 10.08 -10.76 18.65
N ILE A 104 10.96 -9.94 19.24
CA ILE A 104 12.37 -10.30 19.42
C ILE A 104 12.50 -11.58 20.26
N LYS A 105 11.72 -11.71 21.34
CA LYS A 105 11.69 -12.91 22.17
C LYS A 105 11.24 -14.13 21.36
N ALA A 106 10.17 -14.01 20.58
CA ALA A 106 9.69 -15.08 19.73
C ALA A 106 10.74 -15.52 18.70
N ILE A 107 11.40 -14.57 18.02
CA ILE A 107 12.47 -14.88 17.07
C ILE A 107 13.61 -15.66 17.74
N LYS A 108 14.03 -15.24 18.94
CA LYS A 108 15.08 -15.95 19.68
C LYS A 108 14.70 -17.38 20.02
N THR A 109 13.47 -17.63 20.45
CA THR A 109 12.98 -19.00 20.73
C THR A 109 13.00 -19.89 19.48
N TYR A 110 12.78 -19.35 18.28
CA TYR A 110 12.84 -20.12 17.04
C TYR A 110 14.27 -20.42 16.55
N LEU A 111 15.27 -19.73 17.08
CA LEU A 111 16.68 -19.90 16.69
C LEU A 111 17.44 -20.89 17.58
N GLU A 112 16.91 -21.19 18.77
CA GLU A 112 17.39 -22.22 19.70
C GLU A 112 16.88 -23.62 19.31
#